data_AF-A0A970QPL4-F1
#
_entry.id   AF-A0A970QPL4-F1
#
_cell.length_a   1.000
_cell.length_b   1.000
_cell.length_c   1.000
_cell.angle_alpha   90.00
_cell.angle_beta   90.00
_cell.angle_gamma   90.00
#
_symmetry.space_group_name_H-M   'P 1'
#
loop_
_entity.id
_entity.type
_entity.pdbx_description
1 polymer ?
#
loop_
_entity_poly.entity_id
_entity_poly.type
_entity_poly.pdbx_seq_one_letter_code
_entity_poly.pdbx_strand_id
1 'polypeptide(L)'
;MRLTSQMIKDKAKELGIDCIAIGSIDRYKDAPPLMNPKNYFPECKSVVMLAMRIPRGSYRGIIEGTHWHNYTFYSYNRLNTLFRPKLTYAMACFIEDMGWEAIPHYPAVCERMGEGEPVAPGKLPNVAMSVRIMGVGAGLGEMGHAKVFMTPEFGPRVRLGMIMTDAELEPDPIIKPGTLCNQCGRCVIDCPGKAIPPARTVDKDLHINVGGEDIHWGDVDMGRCTMTHHGLNNRISPFLKKDLPNLEMDVQSMNITEEEAYRMTYTIAQGTWGSVYDQPDNSIIHYYKYVLSHVGYFAICGARGCICSCVDSLEKRKAIKNLFKNPLYKRSLWMLPWQQKEKVGRINAWREEYLDKRDPSMRKNEY
;
A
#
# COMPACT_ATOMS: atom_id res chain seq x y z
N MET A 1 39.10 -4.19 2.01
CA MET A 1 38.83 -3.43 0.76
C MET A 1 37.87 -2.31 1.10
N ARG A 2 38.03 -1.08 0.60
CA ARG A 2 37.09 0.02 0.91
C ARG A 2 35.80 -0.19 0.11
N LEU A 3 34.66 -0.31 0.79
CA LEU A 3 33.33 -0.32 0.15
C LEU A 3 33.02 1.08 -0.39
N THR A 4 32.48 1.16 -1.61
CA THR A 4 32.13 2.44 -2.25
C THR A 4 30.67 2.43 -2.71
N SER A 5 30.07 3.62 -2.85
CA SER A 5 28.71 3.77 -3.38
C SER A 5 28.53 3.17 -4.77
N GLN A 6 29.59 3.18 -5.60
CA GLN A 6 29.54 2.58 -6.92
C GLN A 6 29.45 1.05 -6.83
N MET A 7 30.19 0.41 -5.93
CA MET A 7 30.11 -1.04 -5.71
C MET A 7 28.71 -1.48 -5.27
N ILE A 8 28.03 -0.69 -4.42
CA ILE A 8 26.64 -0.93 -4.03
C ILE A 8 25.71 -0.88 -5.24
N LYS A 9 25.86 0.14 -6.09
CA LYS A 9 25.04 0.32 -7.31
C LYS A 9 25.29 -0.80 -8.32
N ASP A 10 26.53 -1.21 -8.51
CA ASP A 10 26.92 -2.30 -9.42
C ASP A 10 26.37 -3.63 -8.92
N LYS A 11 26.49 -3.92 -7.62
CA LYS A 11 25.92 -5.13 -7.04
C LYS A 11 24.40 -5.15 -7.13
N ALA A 12 23.74 -4.00 -6.95
CA ALA A 12 22.30 -3.91 -7.07
C ALA A 12 21.82 -4.30 -8.47
N LYS A 13 22.53 -3.82 -9.50
CA LYS A 13 22.27 -4.16 -10.89
C LYS A 13 22.49 -5.65 -11.16
N GLU A 14 23.56 -6.24 -10.62
CA GLU A 14 23.85 -7.69 -10.71
C GLU A 14 22.73 -8.53 -10.08
N LEU A 15 22.25 -8.13 -8.90
CA LEU A 15 21.17 -8.82 -8.17
C LEU A 15 19.78 -8.63 -8.81
N GLY A 16 19.64 -7.70 -9.77
CA GLY A 16 18.36 -7.38 -10.39
C GLY A 16 17.46 -6.46 -9.55
N ILE A 17 18.04 -5.63 -8.68
CA ILE A 17 17.33 -4.56 -7.98
C ILE A 17 17.01 -3.44 -8.98
N ASP A 18 15.74 -2.99 -9.00
CA ASP A 18 15.27 -2.06 -10.03
C ASP A 18 15.73 -0.61 -9.84
N CYS A 19 15.73 -0.12 -8.60
CA CYS A 19 16.26 1.19 -8.23
C CYS A 19 17.03 1.07 -6.92
N ILE A 20 18.11 1.83 -6.77
CA ILE A 20 18.87 1.96 -5.53
C ILE A 20 19.36 3.39 -5.36
N ALA A 21 19.37 3.88 -4.12
CA ALA A 21 19.94 5.17 -3.77
C ALA A 21 20.47 5.15 -2.33
N ILE A 22 21.39 6.06 -2.02
CA ILE A 22 22.12 6.10 -0.75
C ILE A 22 21.89 7.47 -0.09
N GLY A 23 21.47 7.47 1.18
CA GLY A 23 21.37 8.68 2.00
C GLY A 23 22.40 8.68 3.12
N SER A 24 22.99 9.85 3.39
CA SER A 24 23.75 10.07 4.62
C SER A 24 22.81 10.09 5.83
N ILE A 25 23.25 9.53 6.95
CA ILE A 25 22.50 9.52 8.20
C ILE A 25 22.08 10.93 8.66
N ASP A 26 22.86 11.96 8.34
CA ASP A 26 22.61 13.34 8.77
C ASP A 26 21.31 13.93 8.21
N ARG A 27 20.80 13.37 7.10
CA ARG A 27 19.51 13.78 6.51
C ARG A 27 18.30 13.42 7.37
N TYR A 28 18.50 12.55 8.36
CA TYR A 28 17.46 12.05 9.26
C TYR A 28 17.65 12.51 10.71
N LYS A 29 18.54 13.50 10.94
CA LYS A 29 18.84 14.00 12.30
C LYS A 29 17.59 14.51 13.05
N ASP A 30 16.64 15.08 12.31
CA ASP A 30 15.40 15.66 12.84
C ASP A 30 14.24 14.65 12.86
N ALA A 31 14.50 13.37 12.53
CA ALA A 31 13.49 12.33 12.58
C ALA A 31 12.98 12.11 14.02
N PRO A 32 11.68 11.85 14.23
CA PRO A 32 11.13 11.53 15.54
C PRO A 32 11.90 10.38 16.21
N PRO A 33 12.03 10.35 17.55
CA PRO A 33 12.84 9.33 18.23
C PRO A 33 12.51 7.89 17.84
N LEU A 34 11.22 7.55 17.72
CA LEU A 34 10.77 6.20 17.33
C LEU A 34 10.95 5.88 15.83
N MET A 35 11.35 6.86 15.03
CA MET A 35 11.59 6.73 13.59
C MET A 35 13.02 7.13 13.19
N ASN A 36 13.90 7.38 14.15
CA ASN A 36 15.26 7.82 13.90
C ASN A 36 16.19 6.59 13.76
N PRO A 37 16.90 6.42 12.63
CA PRO A 37 17.78 5.27 12.45
C PRO A 37 18.86 5.15 13.53
N LYS A 38 19.33 6.27 14.12
CA LYS A 38 20.33 6.23 15.20
C LYS A 38 19.82 5.64 16.52
N ASN A 39 18.50 5.59 16.71
CA ASN A 39 17.91 4.91 17.87
C ASN A 39 17.71 3.40 17.65
N TYR A 40 17.81 2.95 16.40
CA TYR A 40 17.91 1.54 16.05
C TYR A 40 19.39 1.12 16.06
N PHE A 41 20.23 1.84 15.31
CA PHE A 41 21.64 1.54 15.08
C PHE A 41 22.49 2.82 15.25
N PRO A 42 23.03 3.07 16.46
CA PRO A 42 23.73 4.32 16.79
C PRO A 42 24.92 4.64 15.89
N GLU A 43 25.63 3.62 15.41
CA GLU A 43 26.81 3.71 14.56
C GLU A 43 26.48 3.90 13.08
N CYS A 44 25.18 3.88 12.72
CA CYS A 44 24.73 4.04 11.34
C CYS A 44 25.28 5.33 10.71
N LYS A 45 25.92 5.20 9.55
CA LYS A 45 26.43 6.33 8.74
C LYS A 45 25.67 6.52 7.44
N SER A 46 25.17 5.43 6.86
CA SER A 46 24.46 5.46 5.58
C SER A 46 23.19 4.63 5.60
N VAL A 47 22.18 5.09 4.86
CA VAL A 47 20.92 4.38 4.61
C VAL A 47 20.85 4.05 3.12
N VAL A 48 20.92 2.75 2.79
CA VAL A 48 20.80 2.24 1.43
C VAL A 48 19.34 1.87 1.16
N MET A 49 18.70 2.61 0.27
CA MET A 49 17.31 2.40 -0.12
C MET A 49 17.23 1.69 -1.46
N LEU A 50 16.36 0.69 -1.54
CA LEU A 50 16.12 -0.06 -2.78
C LEU A 50 14.63 -0.09 -3.12
N ALA A 51 14.32 -0.18 -4.41
CA ALA A 51 12.95 -0.34 -4.89
C ALA A 51 12.85 -1.52 -5.86
N MET A 52 11.74 -2.25 -5.76
CA MET A 52 11.32 -3.24 -6.77
C MET A 52 10.05 -2.77 -7.45
N ARG A 53 10.00 -2.88 -8.77
CA ARG A 53 8.87 -2.39 -9.57
C ARG A 53 7.65 -3.28 -9.38
N ILE A 54 6.48 -2.65 -9.37
CA ILE A 54 5.21 -3.33 -9.54
C ILE A 54 5.00 -3.55 -11.05
N PRO A 55 4.83 -4.80 -11.54
CA PRO A 55 4.53 -5.06 -12.94
C PRO A 55 3.26 -4.33 -13.36
N ARG A 56 3.31 -3.48 -14.38
CA ARG A 56 2.15 -2.72 -14.85
C ARG A 56 0.98 -3.62 -15.28
N GLY A 57 1.28 -4.81 -15.80
CA GLY A 57 0.28 -5.80 -16.21
C GLY A 57 -0.58 -6.34 -15.06
N SER A 58 -0.07 -6.34 -13.83
CA SER A 58 -0.79 -6.83 -12.64
C SER A 58 -2.10 -6.08 -12.38
N TYR A 59 -2.18 -4.82 -12.82
CA TYR A 59 -3.37 -3.99 -12.68
C TYR A 59 -4.49 -4.34 -13.65
N ARG A 60 -4.21 -5.11 -14.72
CA ARG A 60 -5.18 -5.31 -15.80
C ARG A 60 -6.47 -5.95 -15.28
N GLY A 61 -6.36 -6.95 -14.42
CA GLY A 61 -7.54 -7.60 -13.84
C GLY A 61 -8.40 -6.68 -12.98
N ILE A 62 -7.79 -5.78 -12.20
CA ILE A 62 -8.51 -4.76 -11.42
C ILE A 62 -9.15 -3.71 -12.34
N ILE A 63 -8.39 -3.20 -13.32
CA ILE A 63 -8.84 -2.17 -14.25
C ILE A 63 -10.01 -2.66 -15.12
N GLU A 64 -9.94 -3.90 -15.60
CA GLU A 64 -11.01 -4.50 -16.43
C GLU A 64 -12.13 -5.11 -15.59
N GLY A 65 -11.95 -5.27 -14.27
CA GLY A 65 -12.97 -5.83 -13.39
C GLY A 65 -13.15 -7.35 -13.55
N THR A 66 -12.06 -8.06 -13.83
CA THR A 66 -12.09 -9.50 -14.15
C THR A 66 -11.24 -10.36 -13.22
N HIS A 67 -10.18 -9.82 -12.62
CA HIS A 67 -9.22 -10.63 -11.86
C HIS A 67 -8.49 -9.83 -10.77
N TRP A 68 -8.75 -10.10 -9.49
CA TRP A 68 -8.32 -9.23 -8.38
C TRP A 68 -7.03 -9.66 -7.69
N HIS A 69 -6.88 -10.95 -7.36
CA HIS A 69 -5.83 -11.40 -6.46
C HIS A 69 -4.41 -11.17 -7.00
N ASN A 70 -4.21 -11.08 -8.32
CA ASN A 70 -2.91 -10.79 -8.92
C ASN A 70 -2.24 -9.52 -8.34
N TYR A 71 -3.01 -8.47 -8.04
CA TYR A 71 -2.48 -7.28 -7.36
C TYR A 71 -1.99 -7.61 -5.94
N THR A 72 -2.78 -8.37 -5.18
CA THR A 72 -2.40 -8.77 -3.81
C THR A 72 -1.13 -9.63 -3.84
N PHE A 73 -1.02 -10.58 -4.77
CA PHE A 73 0.13 -11.48 -4.84
C PHE A 73 1.38 -10.75 -5.35
N TYR A 74 1.34 -10.21 -6.56
CA TYR A 74 2.56 -9.75 -7.26
C TYR A 74 2.85 -8.25 -7.11
N SER A 75 1.92 -7.47 -6.56
CA SER A 75 2.05 -6.00 -6.48
C SER A 75 2.00 -5.46 -5.05
N TYR A 76 1.55 -6.28 -4.09
CA TYR A 76 1.45 -5.91 -2.69
C TYR A 76 2.17 -6.92 -1.79
N ASN A 77 1.52 -8.03 -1.43
CA ASN A 77 2.00 -8.94 -0.39
C ASN A 77 3.31 -9.64 -0.78
N ARG A 78 3.36 -10.52 -1.79
CA ARG A 78 4.60 -11.28 -2.08
C ARG A 78 5.72 -10.39 -2.58
N LEU A 79 5.40 -9.26 -3.20
CA LEU A 79 6.40 -8.24 -3.49
C LEU A 79 7.03 -7.66 -2.21
N ASN A 80 6.22 -7.42 -1.17
CA ASN A 80 6.69 -6.95 0.13
C ASN A 80 7.26 -8.05 1.04
N THR A 81 6.84 -9.31 0.91
CA THR A 81 7.16 -10.38 1.87
C THR A 81 8.15 -11.42 1.34
N LEU A 82 8.34 -11.49 0.01
CA LEU A 82 9.17 -12.53 -0.61
C LEU A 82 10.17 -11.96 -1.63
N PHE A 83 9.68 -11.37 -2.72
CA PHE A 83 10.53 -11.02 -3.86
C PHE A 83 11.53 -9.92 -3.53
N ARG A 84 11.07 -8.80 -2.97
CA ARG A 84 11.96 -7.71 -2.55
C ARG A 84 12.82 -8.10 -1.35
N PRO A 85 12.28 -8.65 -0.23
CA PRO A 85 13.11 -9.04 0.91
C PRO A 85 14.27 -9.96 0.57
N LYS A 86 14.09 -10.92 -0.37
CA LYS A 86 15.18 -11.78 -0.84
C LYS A 86 16.36 -10.97 -1.39
N LEU A 87 16.08 -9.89 -2.13
CA LEU A 87 17.11 -9.02 -2.71
C LEU A 87 17.69 -8.04 -1.68
N THR A 88 16.87 -7.56 -0.75
CA THR A 88 17.34 -6.77 0.40
C THR A 88 18.32 -7.58 1.24
N TYR A 89 18.00 -8.85 1.53
CA TYR A 89 18.88 -9.78 2.23
C TYR A 89 20.19 -9.99 1.47
N ALA A 90 20.13 -10.31 0.17
CA ALA A 90 21.32 -10.54 -0.64
C ALA A 90 22.24 -9.30 -0.71
N MET A 91 21.67 -8.09 -0.76
CA MET A 91 22.45 -6.85 -0.71
C MET A 91 23.08 -6.64 0.67
N ALA A 92 22.38 -6.95 1.76
CA ALA A 92 22.95 -6.86 3.11
C ALA A 92 24.14 -7.81 3.27
N CYS A 93 24.01 -9.08 2.84
CA CYS A 93 25.14 -10.03 2.86
C CYS A 93 26.34 -9.52 2.06
N PHE A 94 26.13 -8.89 0.91
CA PHE A 94 27.23 -8.29 0.15
C PHE A 94 27.95 -7.18 0.92
N ILE A 95 27.22 -6.35 1.66
CA ILE A 95 27.82 -5.30 2.50
C ILE A 95 28.63 -5.95 3.64
N GLU A 96 28.11 -7.01 4.24
CA GLU A 96 28.80 -7.79 5.28
C GLU A 96 30.05 -8.52 4.76
N ASP A 97 30.00 -9.09 3.54
CA ASP A 97 31.16 -9.69 2.86
C ASP A 97 32.29 -8.66 2.63
N MET A 98 31.92 -7.38 2.55
CA MET A 98 32.85 -6.26 2.43
C MET A 98 33.35 -5.74 3.79
N GLY A 99 32.91 -6.34 4.89
CA GLY A 99 33.36 -6.10 6.26
C GLY A 99 32.62 -4.99 7.01
N TRP A 100 31.39 -4.65 6.62
CA TRP A 100 30.57 -3.62 7.26
C TRP A 100 29.28 -4.20 7.82
N GLU A 101 28.77 -3.65 8.92
CA GLU A 101 27.47 -4.06 9.45
C GLU A 101 26.35 -3.59 8.54
N ALA A 102 25.40 -4.47 8.24
CA ALA A 102 24.26 -4.17 7.39
C ALA A 102 22.96 -4.68 8.01
N ILE A 103 22.07 -3.78 8.38
CA ILE A 103 20.77 -4.11 8.96
C ILE A 103 19.70 -4.04 7.89
N PRO A 104 19.27 -5.16 7.28
CA PRO A 104 18.11 -5.17 6.40
C PRO A 104 16.85 -4.92 7.24
N HIS A 105 16.28 -3.72 7.12
CA HIS A 105 15.08 -3.36 7.84
C HIS A 105 13.84 -3.76 7.03
N TYR A 106 13.00 -4.63 7.61
CA TYR A 106 11.70 -4.93 7.03
C TYR A 106 10.77 -3.73 7.24
N PRO A 107 10.21 -3.13 6.17
CA PRO A 107 9.35 -1.97 6.29
C PRO A 107 8.11 -2.27 7.14
N ALA A 108 8.03 -1.68 8.32
CA ALA A 108 6.88 -1.76 9.20
C ALA A 108 5.85 -0.66 8.91
N VAL A 109 4.64 -0.81 9.44
CA VAL A 109 3.68 0.30 9.59
C VAL A 109 4.10 1.04 10.85
N CYS A 110 4.96 2.05 10.70
CA CYS A 110 5.56 2.77 11.83
C CYS A 110 4.53 3.41 12.76
N GLU A 111 3.35 3.74 12.24
CA GLU A 111 2.21 4.29 12.99
C GLU A 111 1.61 3.30 14.00
N ARG A 112 1.95 2.00 13.93
CA ARG A 112 1.51 0.94 14.87
C ARG A 112 2.62 0.46 15.81
N MET A 113 3.76 1.14 15.83
CA MET A 113 4.94 0.74 16.58
C MET A 113 5.20 1.71 17.74
N GLY A 114 6.09 1.32 18.66
CA GLY A 114 6.40 2.08 19.87
C GLY A 114 5.53 1.74 21.08
N GLU A 115 4.58 0.80 20.95
CA GLU A 115 3.88 0.22 22.10
C GLU A 115 4.82 -0.68 22.91
N GLY A 116 4.67 -0.69 24.24
CA GLY A 116 5.45 -1.54 25.14
C GLY A 116 6.49 -0.79 25.97
N GLU A 117 7.01 -1.45 27.00
CA GLU A 117 7.99 -0.86 27.91
C GLU A 117 9.41 -0.95 27.32
N PRO A 118 10.24 0.09 27.48
CA PRO A 118 11.67 -0.03 27.25
C PRO A 118 12.28 -1.19 28.02
N VAL A 119 13.18 -1.93 27.38
CA VAL A 119 13.89 -3.05 28.03
C VAL A 119 14.87 -2.59 29.13
N ALA A 120 15.23 -1.31 29.15
CA ALA A 120 16.12 -0.70 30.14
C ALA A 120 15.93 0.83 30.17
N PRO A 121 16.33 1.51 31.28
CA PRO A 121 16.34 2.97 31.35
C PRO A 121 17.10 3.61 30.18
N GLY A 122 16.50 4.63 29.56
CA GLY A 122 17.09 5.36 28.43
C GLY A 122 17.00 4.65 27.07
N LYS A 123 16.35 3.48 26.98
CA LYS A 123 16.06 2.80 25.71
C LYS A 123 14.66 3.16 25.19
N LEU A 124 14.44 2.95 23.90
CA LEU A 124 13.14 3.12 23.24
C LEU A 124 12.58 1.75 22.82
N PRO A 125 11.27 1.52 22.97
CA PRO A 125 10.63 0.31 22.48
C PRO A 125 10.37 0.41 20.98
N ASN A 126 10.53 -0.70 20.25
CA ASN A 126 9.96 -0.90 18.92
C ASN A 126 10.19 0.24 17.91
N VAL A 127 11.44 0.72 17.79
CA VAL A 127 11.83 1.76 16.83
C VAL A 127 11.56 1.26 15.40
N ALA A 128 10.78 2.02 14.64
CA ALA A 128 10.33 1.67 13.30
C ALA A 128 10.34 2.89 12.38
N MET A 129 11.14 2.83 11.33
CA MET A 129 11.34 3.94 10.41
C MET A 129 10.26 3.97 9.33
N SER A 130 9.83 5.17 8.95
CA SER A 130 9.01 5.35 7.75
C SER A 130 9.84 5.11 6.49
N VAL A 131 9.68 3.95 5.88
CA VAL A 131 10.43 3.55 4.67
C VAL A 131 10.30 4.56 3.51
N ARG A 132 9.16 5.27 3.42
CA ARG A 132 8.95 6.29 2.38
C ARG A 132 9.77 7.53 2.64
N ILE A 133 9.82 7.99 3.89
CA ILE A 133 10.64 9.15 4.30
C ILE A 133 12.13 8.83 4.12
N MET A 134 12.54 7.62 4.51
CA MET A 134 13.91 7.12 4.26
C MET A 134 14.23 7.08 2.77
N GLY A 135 13.27 6.66 1.93
CA GLY A 135 13.42 6.71 0.47
C GLY A 135 13.65 8.12 -0.08
N VAL A 136 12.95 9.12 0.46
CA VAL A 136 13.11 10.53 0.03
C VAL A 136 14.48 11.04 0.46
N GLY A 137 14.85 10.85 1.72
CA GLY A 137 16.15 11.29 2.24
C GLY A 137 17.34 10.61 1.56
N ALA A 138 17.17 9.40 1.02
CA ALA A 138 18.20 8.73 0.23
C ALA A 138 18.29 9.20 -1.22
N GLY A 139 17.36 10.04 -1.70
CA GLY A 139 17.32 10.46 -3.10
C GLY A 139 16.76 9.41 -4.07
N LEU A 140 16.10 8.37 -3.55
CA LEU A 140 15.52 7.30 -4.38
C LEU A 140 14.29 7.77 -5.18
N GLY A 141 13.60 8.79 -4.68
CA GLY A 141 12.29 9.22 -5.17
C GLY A 141 11.75 10.40 -4.39
N GLU A 142 10.52 10.80 -4.73
CA GLU A 142 9.78 11.86 -4.03
C GLU A 142 8.43 11.34 -3.51
N MET A 143 7.83 12.07 -2.56
CA MET A 143 6.47 11.80 -2.10
C MET A 143 5.45 12.44 -3.04
N GLY A 144 4.44 11.69 -3.46
CA GLY A 144 3.30 12.21 -4.20
C GLY A 144 2.13 12.63 -3.32
N HIS A 145 1.27 13.49 -3.85
CA HIS A 145 0.07 14.02 -3.16
C HIS A 145 -0.80 12.95 -2.49
N ALA A 146 -0.91 11.76 -3.10
CA ALA A 146 -1.67 10.63 -2.56
C ALA A 146 -0.94 9.83 -1.46
N LYS A 147 0.08 10.41 -0.82
CA LYS A 147 0.99 9.74 0.13
C LYS A 147 1.67 8.48 -0.47
N VAL A 148 1.82 8.41 -1.80
CA VAL A 148 2.52 7.31 -2.49
C VAL A 148 3.92 7.76 -2.88
N PHE A 149 4.92 6.90 -2.66
CA PHE A 149 6.30 7.17 -3.04
C PHE A 149 6.51 6.95 -4.54
N MET A 150 7.25 7.83 -5.22
CA MET A 150 7.44 7.80 -6.67
C MET A 150 8.92 7.86 -7.06
N THR A 151 9.36 6.93 -7.91
CA THR A 151 10.70 6.99 -8.51
C THR A 151 10.65 7.59 -9.92
N PRO A 152 11.73 8.22 -10.40
CA PRO A 152 11.83 8.66 -11.79
C PRO A 152 11.68 7.52 -12.81
N GLU A 153 12.05 6.30 -12.44
CA GLU A 153 11.97 5.13 -13.31
C GLU A 153 10.53 4.64 -13.47
N PHE A 154 9.79 4.49 -12.37
CA PHE A 154 8.52 3.73 -12.36
C PHE A 154 7.32 4.52 -11.84
N GLY A 155 7.50 5.76 -11.42
CA GLY A 155 6.49 6.50 -10.68
C GLY A 155 6.11 5.75 -9.40
N PRO A 156 4.83 5.69 -9.02
CA PRO A 156 4.41 5.00 -7.80
C PRO A 156 4.33 3.47 -7.91
N ARG A 157 4.79 2.87 -9.03
CA ARG A 157 4.80 1.41 -9.20
C ARG A 157 6.03 0.80 -8.55
N VAL A 158 6.20 0.98 -7.25
CA VAL A 158 7.34 0.45 -6.52
C VAL A 158 6.98 -0.05 -5.12
N ARG A 159 7.77 -0.98 -4.61
CA ARG A 159 7.86 -1.33 -3.19
C ARG A 159 9.28 -1.14 -2.70
N LEU A 160 9.40 -0.55 -1.53
CA LEU A 160 10.67 -0.10 -0.97
C LEU A 160 11.25 -1.12 0.00
N GLY A 161 12.56 -1.17 0.08
CA GLY A 161 13.34 -1.86 1.11
C GLY A 161 14.46 -0.95 1.57
N MET A 162 15.02 -1.24 2.74
CA MET A 162 16.02 -0.40 3.37
C MET A 162 17.08 -1.25 4.04
N ILE A 163 18.33 -0.78 3.97
CA ILE A 163 19.45 -1.32 4.71
C ILE A 163 20.15 -0.14 5.41
N MET A 164 20.41 -0.26 6.70
CA MET A 164 21.24 0.69 7.45
C MET A 164 22.64 0.10 7.58
N THR A 165 23.68 0.92 7.50
CA THR A 165 25.06 0.46 7.60
C THR A 165 25.96 1.50 8.26
N ASP A 166 26.99 1.03 8.96
CA ASP A 166 28.08 1.83 9.50
C ASP A 166 29.13 2.22 8.43
N ALA A 167 28.98 1.69 7.20
CA ALA A 167 29.76 2.12 6.04
C ALA A 167 29.45 3.58 5.70
N GLU A 168 30.50 4.39 5.56
CA GLU A 168 30.39 5.77 5.09
C GLU A 168 30.38 5.81 3.56
N LEU A 169 29.22 6.07 2.98
CA LEU A 169 28.98 6.02 1.55
C LEU A 169 28.59 7.40 1.04
N GLU A 170 29.08 7.75 -0.16
CA GLU A 170 28.71 8.99 -0.85
C GLU A 170 27.20 8.97 -1.15
N PRO A 171 26.43 9.98 -0.68
CA PRO A 171 24.99 9.99 -0.80
C PRO A 171 24.51 10.54 -2.16
N ASP A 172 23.40 10.01 -2.64
CA ASP A 172 22.70 10.53 -3.82
C ASP A 172 21.95 11.83 -3.49
N PRO A 173 21.79 12.78 -4.43
CA PRO A 173 21.05 14.02 -4.16
C PRO A 173 19.56 13.74 -3.92
N ILE A 174 18.95 14.49 -3.00
CA ILE A 174 17.49 14.42 -2.79
C ILE A 174 16.77 14.92 -4.04
N ILE A 175 15.73 14.20 -4.46
CA ILE A 175 14.84 14.63 -5.54
C ILE A 175 13.88 15.68 -4.97
N LYS A 176 13.93 16.89 -5.54
CA LYS A 176 13.12 18.01 -5.07
C LYS A 176 11.62 17.72 -5.21
N PRO A 177 10.80 18.02 -4.20
CA PRO A 177 9.35 17.96 -4.31
C PRO A 177 8.83 18.70 -5.54
N GLY A 178 7.87 18.10 -6.23
CA GLY A 178 7.29 18.68 -7.46
C GLY A 178 7.99 18.25 -8.75
N THR A 179 9.05 17.43 -8.68
CA THR A 179 9.74 16.91 -9.85
C THR A 179 8.84 15.94 -10.63
N LEU A 180 8.18 15.00 -9.95
CA LEU A 180 7.26 14.04 -10.58
C LEU A 180 5.80 14.45 -10.38
N CYS A 181 5.41 14.77 -9.14
CA CYS A 181 4.09 15.17 -8.72
C CYS A 181 3.83 16.64 -9.02
N ASN A 182 3.08 16.94 -10.07
CA ASN A 182 2.64 18.30 -10.37
C ASN A 182 1.30 18.67 -9.71
N GLN A 183 0.93 17.96 -8.63
CA GLN A 183 -0.36 18.07 -7.94
C GLN A 183 -1.55 18.14 -8.90
N CYS A 184 -1.61 17.22 -9.87
CA CYS A 184 -2.62 17.22 -10.91
C CYS A 184 -4.03 16.83 -10.44
N GLY A 185 -4.18 16.30 -9.22
CA GLY A 185 -5.47 15.91 -8.64
C GLY A 185 -6.10 14.65 -9.25
N ARG A 186 -5.44 13.94 -10.18
CA ARG A 186 -6.00 12.72 -10.80
C ARG A 186 -6.24 11.62 -9.77
N CYS A 187 -5.31 11.46 -8.83
CA CYS A 187 -5.48 10.53 -7.70
C CYS A 187 -6.67 10.91 -6.80
N VAL A 188 -6.99 12.20 -6.66
CA VAL A 188 -8.15 12.69 -5.88
C VAL A 188 -9.44 12.28 -6.57
N ILE A 189 -9.56 12.55 -7.87
CA ILE A 189 -10.75 12.27 -8.68
C ILE A 189 -11.04 10.77 -8.73
N ASP A 190 -10.02 9.95 -8.95
CA ASP A 190 -10.20 8.51 -9.18
C ASP A 190 -10.18 7.68 -7.88
N CYS A 191 -9.99 8.30 -6.71
CA CYS A 191 -10.02 7.60 -5.42
C CYS A 191 -11.45 7.14 -5.09
N PRO A 192 -11.74 5.83 -5.08
CA PRO A 192 -13.11 5.36 -4.88
C PRO A 192 -13.63 5.59 -3.46
N GLY A 193 -12.72 5.77 -2.50
CA GLY A 193 -13.06 6.10 -1.11
C GLY A 193 -13.11 7.60 -0.81
N LYS A 194 -12.80 8.48 -1.79
CA LYS A 194 -12.58 9.92 -1.55
C LYS A 194 -11.69 10.20 -0.32
N ALA A 195 -10.66 9.36 -0.18
CA ALA A 195 -9.73 9.41 0.94
C ALA A 195 -8.63 10.46 0.77
N ILE A 196 -8.37 10.91 -0.47
CA ILE A 196 -7.28 11.85 -0.75
C ILE A 196 -7.87 13.26 -0.77
N PRO A 197 -7.32 14.23 -0.02
CA PRO A 197 -7.83 15.59 0.00
C PRO A 197 -7.60 16.30 -1.35
N PRO A 198 -8.34 17.38 -1.64
CA PRO A 198 -8.14 18.18 -2.84
C PRO A 198 -6.67 18.58 -3.02
N ALA A 199 -6.19 18.52 -4.26
CA ALA A 199 -4.83 18.95 -4.58
C ALA A 199 -4.70 20.48 -4.44
N ARG A 200 -3.48 20.98 -4.19
CA ARG A 200 -3.16 22.42 -4.10
C ARG A 200 -3.90 23.12 -2.96
N THR A 201 -4.15 22.41 -1.87
CA THR A 201 -4.90 22.88 -0.69
C THR A 201 -3.96 22.79 0.51
N VAL A 202 -3.16 23.84 0.72
CA VAL A 202 -2.01 23.84 1.65
C VAL A 202 -2.42 23.52 3.09
N ASP A 203 -3.61 23.93 3.51
CA ASP A 203 -4.18 23.65 4.84
C ASP A 203 -4.46 22.16 5.10
N LYS A 204 -4.41 21.32 4.05
CA LYS A 204 -4.63 19.87 4.13
C LYS A 204 -3.41 19.06 3.72
N ASP A 205 -2.26 19.71 3.59
CA ASP A 205 -0.99 19.03 3.33
C ASP A 205 -0.24 18.84 4.66
N LEU A 206 0.37 17.67 4.83
CA LEU A 206 1.32 17.40 5.89
C LEU A 206 2.72 17.74 5.38
N HIS A 207 3.50 18.45 6.20
CA HIS A 207 4.86 18.90 5.87
C HIS A 207 5.88 18.34 6.87
N ILE A 208 7.03 17.90 6.36
CA ILE A 208 8.18 17.50 7.17
C ILE A 208 9.47 17.99 6.50
N ASN A 209 10.50 18.29 7.29
CA ASN A 209 11.84 18.54 6.75
C ASN A 209 12.63 17.22 6.65
N VAL A 210 13.23 16.96 5.49
CA VAL A 210 14.16 15.84 5.31
C VAL A 210 15.38 16.33 4.56
N GLY A 211 16.55 16.30 5.21
CA GLY A 211 17.80 16.77 4.61
C GLY A 211 17.76 18.21 4.07
N GLY A 212 16.98 19.09 4.70
CA GLY A 212 16.81 20.49 4.29
C GLY A 212 15.68 20.74 3.29
N GLU A 213 15.05 19.71 2.73
CA GLU A 213 13.94 19.83 1.79
C GLU A 213 12.59 19.75 2.53
N ASP A 214 11.63 20.61 2.15
CA ASP A 214 10.24 20.59 2.65
C ASP A 214 9.42 19.55 1.89
N ILE A 215 9.27 18.36 2.48
CA ILE A 215 8.56 17.24 1.88
C ILE A 215 7.10 17.29 2.32
N HIS A 216 6.18 17.28 1.35
CA HIS A 216 4.76 17.39 1.62
C HIS A 216 3.88 16.42 0.82
N TRP A 217 2.70 16.13 1.37
CA TRP A 217 1.64 15.34 0.73
C TRP A 217 0.29 15.63 1.39
N GLY A 218 -0.81 15.34 0.70
CA GLY A 218 -2.14 15.53 1.27
C GLY A 218 -2.41 14.60 2.45
N ASP A 219 -3.06 15.11 3.50
CA ASP A 219 -3.50 14.34 4.66
C ASP A 219 -4.61 13.34 4.27
N VAL A 220 -4.17 12.15 3.87
CA VAL A 220 -5.05 11.08 3.39
C VAL A 220 -5.87 10.54 4.55
N ASP A 221 -7.19 10.49 4.37
CA ASP A 221 -8.12 9.82 5.28
C ASP A 221 -7.85 8.31 5.27
N MET A 222 -7.06 7.88 6.25
CA MET A 222 -6.59 6.50 6.34
C MET A 222 -7.73 5.53 6.64
N GLY A 223 -8.79 5.94 7.35
CA GLY A 223 -9.96 5.10 7.59
C GLY A 223 -10.72 4.78 6.32
N ARG A 224 -11.06 5.79 5.51
CA ARG A 224 -11.71 5.59 4.20
C ARG A 224 -10.81 4.82 3.22
N CYS A 225 -9.51 5.10 3.27
CA CYS A 225 -8.51 4.38 2.48
C CYS A 225 -8.52 2.89 2.83
N THR A 226 -8.44 2.54 4.11
CA THR A 226 -8.39 1.15 4.63
C THR A 226 -9.70 0.41 4.35
N MET A 227 -10.85 1.04 4.61
CA MET A 227 -12.18 0.53 4.24
C MET A 227 -12.27 0.14 2.76
N THR A 228 -11.82 1.05 1.90
CA THR A 228 -11.83 0.84 0.45
C THR A 228 -10.79 -0.20 0.04
N HIS A 229 -9.58 -0.13 0.59
CA HIS A 229 -8.46 -1.03 0.29
C HIS A 229 -8.83 -2.49 0.53
N HIS A 230 -9.47 -2.75 1.67
CA HIS A 230 -9.90 -4.07 2.12
C HIS A 230 -11.35 -4.41 1.70
N GLY A 231 -11.86 -3.77 0.65
CA GLY A 231 -13.05 -4.26 -0.06
C GLY A 231 -14.40 -3.87 0.53
N LEU A 232 -14.45 -3.16 1.65
CA LEU A 232 -15.70 -2.68 2.24
C LEU A 232 -16.31 -1.44 1.55
N ASN A 233 -15.84 -1.13 0.34
CA ASN A 233 -16.42 -0.10 -0.52
C ASN A 233 -17.22 -0.75 -1.65
N ASN A 234 -18.54 -0.62 -1.56
CA ASN A 234 -19.53 -1.19 -2.49
C ASN A 234 -19.32 -0.83 -3.95
N ARG A 235 -18.63 0.27 -4.23
CA ARG A 235 -18.43 0.76 -5.61
C ARG A 235 -17.32 0.01 -6.35
N ILE A 236 -16.47 -0.72 -5.62
CA ILE A 236 -15.28 -1.37 -6.18
C ILE A 236 -15.09 -2.82 -5.77
N SER A 237 -15.90 -3.32 -4.83
CA SER A 237 -15.82 -4.72 -4.40
C SER A 237 -17.01 -5.53 -4.91
N PRO A 238 -16.85 -6.28 -6.02
CA PRO A 238 -17.92 -7.15 -6.50
C PRO A 238 -18.20 -8.28 -5.50
N PHE A 239 -17.21 -8.67 -4.70
CA PHE A 239 -17.33 -9.73 -3.71
C PHE A 239 -18.21 -9.33 -2.54
N LEU A 240 -18.12 -8.07 -2.08
CA LEU A 240 -19.02 -7.55 -1.07
C LEU A 240 -20.46 -7.55 -1.56
N LYS A 241 -20.71 -7.05 -2.78
CA LYS A 241 -22.05 -7.04 -3.37
C LYS A 241 -22.57 -8.43 -3.70
N LYS A 242 -21.69 -9.41 -3.95
CA LYS A 242 -22.08 -10.79 -4.21
C LYS A 242 -22.57 -11.45 -2.91
N ASP A 243 -21.73 -11.41 -1.88
CA ASP A 243 -21.94 -12.21 -0.67
C ASP A 243 -22.84 -11.47 0.34
N LEU A 244 -22.86 -10.13 0.33
CA LEU A 244 -23.71 -9.25 1.14
C LEU A 244 -24.44 -8.21 0.26
N PRO A 245 -25.36 -8.63 -0.63
CA PRO A 245 -25.95 -7.78 -1.68
C PRO A 245 -26.78 -6.59 -1.19
N ASN A 246 -27.24 -6.62 0.06
CA ASN A 246 -28.04 -5.57 0.69
C ASN A 246 -27.25 -4.71 1.69
N LEU A 247 -25.99 -5.06 1.97
CA LEU A 247 -25.13 -4.26 2.84
C LEU A 247 -24.58 -3.10 2.03
N GLU A 248 -25.07 -1.89 2.29
CA GLU A 248 -24.59 -0.67 1.64
C GLU A 248 -23.76 0.19 2.61
N MET A 249 -22.46 0.35 2.32
CA MET A 249 -21.54 1.18 3.09
C MET A 249 -21.17 2.45 2.31
N ASP A 250 -21.54 3.62 2.81
CA ASP A 250 -21.10 4.90 2.25
C ASP A 250 -19.71 5.28 2.76
N VAL A 251 -18.69 4.59 2.27
CA VAL A 251 -17.30 4.81 2.69
C VAL A 251 -16.83 6.25 2.44
N GLN A 252 -17.40 6.97 1.47
CA GLN A 252 -16.94 8.31 1.12
C GLN A 252 -17.30 9.39 2.16
N SER A 253 -18.33 9.15 2.98
CA SER A 253 -18.79 10.08 4.02
C SER A 253 -18.41 9.64 5.44
N MET A 254 -17.86 8.43 5.61
CA MET A 254 -17.48 7.91 6.92
C MET A 254 -16.43 8.80 7.60
N ASN A 255 -16.59 8.99 8.91
CA ASN A 255 -15.56 9.53 9.79
C ASN A 255 -15.08 8.38 10.68
N ILE A 256 -14.27 7.49 10.12
CA ILE A 256 -13.78 6.28 10.76
C ILE A 256 -12.26 6.37 10.87
N THR A 257 -11.69 5.91 11.98
CA THR A 257 -10.23 5.83 12.12
C THR A 257 -9.66 4.67 11.30
N GLU A 258 -8.34 4.70 11.06
CA GLU A 258 -7.66 3.59 10.39
C GLU A 258 -7.79 2.27 11.18
N GLU A 259 -7.67 2.32 12.51
CA GLU A 259 -7.76 1.13 13.37
C GLU A 259 -9.17 0.53 13.38
N GLU A 260 -10.23 1.36 13.49
CA GLU A 260 -11.62 0.89 13.38
C GLU A 260 -11.87 0.23 12.01
N ALA A 261 -11.35 0.83 10.93
CA ALA A 261 -11.44 0.26 9.60
C ALA A 261 -10.70 -1.08 9.49
N TYR A 262 -9.50 -1.23 10.06
CA TYR A 262 -8.79 -2.51 10.10
C TYR A 262 -9.57 -3.57 10.88
N ARG A 263 -10.04 -3.24 12.08
CA ARG A 263 -10.83 -4.14 12.92
C ARG A 263 -12.06 -4.62 12.16
N MET A 264 -12.83 -3.73 11.55
CA MET A 264 -14.03 -4.10 10.82
C MET A 264 -13.73 -4.96 9.57
N THR A 265 -12.78 -4.52 8.75
CA THR A 265 -12.44 -5.21 7.49
C THR A 265 -11.86 -6.61 7.73
N TYR A 266 -10.97 -6.78 8.71
CA TYR A 266 -10.38 -8.07 9.03
C TYR A 266 -11.35 -8.98 9.80
N THR A 267 -12.26 -8.44 10.60
CA THR A 267 -13.33 -9.23 11.22
C THR A 267 -14.23 -9.83 10.13
N ILE A 268 -14.68 -9.04 9.16
CA ILE A 268 -15.53 -9.54 8.06
C ILE A 268 -14.77 -10.52 7.16
N ALA A 269 -13.51 -10.24 6.82
CA ALA A 269 -12.71 -11.11 5.96
C ALA A 269 -12.38 -12.47 6.58
N GLN A 270 -12.27 -12.55 7.91
CA GLN A 270 -11.93 -13.80 8.62
C GLN A 270 -13.15 -14.54 9.15
N GLY A 271 -14.26 -13.83 9.37
CA GLY A 271 -15.46 -14.34 10.01
C GLY A 271 -16.15 -15.43 9.20
N THR A 272 -16.84 -16.29 9.92
CA THR A 272 -17.66 -17.38 9.37
C THR A 272 -19.09 -17.29 9.91
N TRP A 273 -20.06 -17.76 9.12
CA TRP A 273 -21.46 -17.76 9.51
C TRP A 273 -22.22 -18.95 8.89
N GLY A 274 -22.39 -20.02 9.68
CA GLY A 274 -23.22 -21.18 9.34
C GLY A 274 -22.89 -21.83 7.98
N SER A 275 -23.71 -22.79 7.56
CA SER A 275 -23.70 -23.24 6.16
C SER A 275 -24.46 -22.21 5.33
N VAL A 276 -23.73 -21.42 4.54
CA VAL A 276 -24.34 -20.50 3.56
C VAL A 276 -24.69 -21.32 2.31
N TYR A 277 -25.97 -21.41 1.97
CA TYR A 277 -26.48 -22.36 0.97
C TYR A 277 -25.85 -22.23 -0.43
N ASP A 278 -25.30 -21.07 -0.77
CA ASP A 278 -24.78 -20.72 -2.10
C ASP A 278 -23.30 -20.30 -2.10
N GLN A 279 -22.57 -20.55 -1.00
CA GLN A 279 -21.13 -20.33 -0.93
C GLN A 279 -20.35 -21.65 -0.84
N PRO A 280 -19.11 -21.69 -1.37
CA PRO A 280 -18.27 -22.89 -1.32
C PRO A 280 -17.74 -23.19 0.09
N ASP A 281 -17.90 -22.26 1.04
CA ASP A 281 -17.50 -22.41 2.43
C ASP A 281 -18.38 -21.55 3.36
N ASN A 282 -18.08 -21.60 4.66
CA ASN A 282 -18.84 -20.90 5.70
C ASN A 282 -18.37 -19.45 5.93
N SER A 283 -17.55 -18.87 5.05
CA SER A 283 -17.03 -17.50 5.24
C SER A 283 -18.14 -16.47 5.04
N ILE A 284 -18.05 -15.33 5.73
CA ILE A 284 -18.99 -14.20 5.48
C ILE A 284 -18.81 -13.67 4.05
N ILE A 285 -17.56 -13.53 3.60
CA ILE A 285 -17.21 -13.18 2.22
C ILE A 285 -16.13 -14.16 1.73
N HIS A 286 -16.53 -15.15 0.93
CA HIS A 286 -15.66 -16.22 0.47
C HIS A 286 -14.37 -15.70 -0.16
N TYR A 287 -14.46 -14.70 -1.05
CA TYR A 287 -13.28 -14.22 -1.77
C TYR A 287 -12.25 -13.58 -0.84
N TYR A 288 -12.68 -12.90 0.23
CA TYR A 288 -11.76 -12.24 1.15
C TYR A 288 -10.99 -13.27 1.95
N LYS A 289 -11.70 -14.27 2.50
CA LYS A 289 -11.09 -15.39 3.21
C LYS A 289 -10.14 -16.17 2.29
N TYR A 290 -10.55 -16.42 1.05
CA TYR A 290 -9.72 -17.10 0.05
C TYR A 290 -8.40 -16.37 -0.19
N VAL A 291 -8.41 -15.06 -0.51
CA VAL A 291 -7.16 -14.33 -0.75
C VAL A 291 -6.32 -14.24 0.52
N LEU A 292 -6.95 -13.94 1.65
CA LEU A 292 -6.30 -13.80 2.94
C LEU A 292 -5.60 -15.10 3.37
N SER A 293 -6.20 -16.26 3.17
CA SER A 293 -5.62 -17.55 3.57
C SER A 293 -4.36 -17.94 2.77
N HIS A 294 -4.18 -17.40 1.56
CA HIS A 294 -3.03 -17.75 0.71
C HIS A 294 -1.78 -16.90 0.98
N VAL A 295 -1.97 -15.64 1.38
CA VAL A 295 -0.86 -14.68 1.51
C VAL A 295 -0.89 -13.84 2.78
N GLY A 296 -1.88 -14.01 3.67
CA GLY A 296 -2.00 -13.25 4.91
C GLY A 296 -2.38 -11.78 4.70
N TYR A 297 -2.84 -11.40 3.51
CA TYR A 297 -3.29 -10.05 3.19
C TYR A 297 -4.30 -10.07 2.05
N PHE A 298 -5.13 -9.03 1.90
CA PHE A 298 -6.09 -8.91 0.81
C PHE A 298 -6.28 -7.45 0.42
N ALA A 299 -5.93 -7.12 -0.83
CA ALA A 299 -6.00 -5.77 -1.38
C ALA A 299 -7.01 -5.72 -2.54
N ILE A 300 -8.24 -5.33 -2.23
CA ILE A 300 -9.36 -5.37 -3.18
C ILE A 300 -9.42 -4.10 -4.05
N CYS A 301 -9.10 -2.93 -3.50
CA CYS A 301 -9.06 -1.68 -4.28
C CYS A 301 -8.04 -1.69 -5.42
N GLY A 302 -6.97 -2.49 -5.28
CA GLY A 302 -5.95 -2.64 -6.32
C GLY A 302 -5.20 -1.35 -6.66
N ALA A 303 -5.15 -0.38 -5.74
CA ALA A 303 -4.53 0.93 -5.91
C ALA A 303 -4.97 1.70 -7.17
N ARG A 304 -6.24 1.53 -7.54
CA ARG A 304 -6.85 2.14 -8.73
C ARG A 304 -6.74 3.68 -8.75
N GLY A 305 -7.01 4.34 -7.63
CA GLY A 305 -6.92 5.80 -7.56
C GLY A 305 -5.49 6.30 -7.31
N CYS A 306 -4.86 5.84 -6.23
CA CYS A 306 -3.57 6.39 -5.81
C CYS A 306 -2.39 6.04 -6.72
N ILE A 307 -2.27 4.78 -7.18
CA ILE A 307 -1.14 4.36 -8.02
C ILE A 307 -1.52 4.43 -9.50
N CYS A 308 -2.59 3.75 -9.93
CA CYS A 308 -2.88 3.64 -11.35
C CYS A 308 -3.14 5.01 -12.01
N SER A 309 -3.90 5.90 -11.38
CA SER A 309 -4.17 7.22 -11.96
C SER A 309 -2.95 8.14 -11.96
N CYS A 310 -2.07 8.03 -10.96
CA CYS A 310 -0.78 8.71 -10.99
C CYS A 310 0.10 8.16 -12.13
N VAL A 311 0.17 6.84 -12.32
CA VAL A 311 0.93 6.22 -13.42
C VAL A 311 0.41 6.65 -14.77
N ASP A 312 -0.91 6.62 -14.98
CA ASP A 312 -1.53 7.06 -16.24
C ASP A 312 -1.17 8.52 -16.55
N SER A 313 -1.24 9.41 -15.55
CA SER A 313 -0.84 10.81 -15.69
C SER A 313 0.65 10.95 -16.00
N LEU A 314 1.53 10.21 -15.30
CA LEU A 314 2.98 10.27 -15.46
C LEU A 314 3.43 9.74 -16.83
N GLU A 315 2.84 8.64 -17.31
CA GLU A 315 3.12 8.07 -18.63
C GLU A 315 2.72 9.04 -19.74
N LYS A 316 1.49 9.61 -19.67
CA LYS A 316 0.98 10.55 -20.69
C LYS A 316 1.85 11.79 -20.83
N ARG A 317 2.36 12.31 -19.72
CA ARG A 317 3.25 13.49 -19.71
C ARG A 317 4.74 13.13 -19.85
N LYS A 318 5.08 11.85 -20.00
CA LYS A 318 6.46 11.33 -20.10
C LYS A 318 7.36 11.79 -18.94
N ALA A 319 6.82 11.85 -17.72
CA ALA A 319 7.56 12.25 -16.52
C ALA A 319 8.27 11.09 -15.81
N ILE A 320 8.17 9.87 -16.36
CA ILE A 320 8.91 8.69 -15.87
C ILE A 320 9.60 7.99 -17.03
N LYS A 321 10.65 7.22 -16.73
CA LYS A 321 11.48 6.55 -17.75
C LYS A 321 10.84 5.28 -18.30
N ASN A 322 10.20 4.47 -17.45
CA ASN A 322 9.58 3.21 -17.87
C ASN A 322 8.20 3.44 -18.49
N LEU A 323 8.20 3.71 -19.80
CA LEU A 323 7.02 3.94 -20.61
C LEU A 323 6.53 2.67 -21.33
N PHE A 324 5.25 2.67 -21.71
CA PHE A 324 4.62 1.57 -22.43
C PHE A 324 4.04 2.06 -23.76
N LYS A 325 4.05 1.19 -24.78
CA LYS A 325 3.48 1.49 -26.10
C LYS A 325 1.97 1.74 -26.06
N ASN A 326 1.26 1.09 -25.12
CA ASN A 326 -0.19 1.17 -24.97
C ASN A 326 -0.56 1.95 -23.70
N PRO A 327 -1.64 2.75 -23.69
CA PRO A 327 -2.08 3.47 -22.50
C PRO A 327 -2.53 2.51 -21.39
N LEU A 328 -2.50 2.99 -20.14
CA LEU A 328 -2.87 2.16 -18.99
C LEU A 328 -4.37 1.92 -19.02
N TYR A 329 -5.11 3.02 -19.07
CA TYR A 329 -6.54 3.06 -19.29
C TYR A 329 -6.84 3.10 -20.79
N LYS A 330 -7.53 2.07 -21.27
CA LYS A 330 -8.02 1.98 -22.66
C LYS A 330 -9.48 2.40 -22.80
N ARG A 331 -10.17 2.59 -21.67
CA ARG A 331 -11.60 2.87 -21.52
C ARG A 331 -11.85 3.41 -20.13
N SER A 332 -13.05 3.95 -19.90
CA SER A 332 -13.46 4.42 -18.58
C SER A 332 -13.41 3.31 -17.54
N LEU A 333 -13.04 3.69 -16.33
CA LEU A 333 -13.02 2.84 -15.16
C LEU A 333 -14.46 2.45 -14.78
N TRP A 334 -14.75 1.15 -14.74
CA TRP A 334 -16.05 0.62 -14.27
C TRP A 334 -16.32 1.01 -12.82
N MET A 335 -17.56 1.25 -12.43
CA MET A 335 -17.93 1.41 -11.03
C MET A 335 -19.18 0.58 -10.78
N LEU A 336 -19.22 -0.14 -9.67
CA LEU A 336 -20.45 -0.84 -9.27
C LEU A 336 -21.48 0.21 -8.83
N PRO A 337 -22.75 0.05 -9.25
CA PRO A 337 -23.80 0.98 -8.85
C PRO A 337 -23.94 0.97 -7.34
N TRP A 338 -23.97 2.15 -6.73
CA TRP A 338 -24.34 2.32 -5.33
C TRP A 338 -25.81 2.72 -5.30
N GLN A 339 -26.66 1.81 -4.86
CA GLN A 339 -28.10 2.05 -4.71
C GLN A 339 -28.55 1.34 -3.44
N GLN A 340 -29.19 2.09 -2.55
CA GLN A 340 -29.89 1.50 -1.42
C GLN A 340 -31.07 0.69 -1.98
N LYS A 341 -30.95 -0.64 -1.98
CA LYS A 341 -32.04 -1.51 -2.39
C LYS A 341 -33.08 -1.61 -1.27
N GLU A 342 -34.34 -1.72 -1.65
CA GLU A 342 -35.41 -2.09 -0.71
C GLU A 342 -35.12 -3.50 -0.17
N LYS A 343 -35.24 -3.70 1.14
CA LYS A 343 -34.94 -4.99 1.78
C LYS A 343 -35.93 -6.05 1.29
N VAL A 344 -35.46 -7.01 0.50
CA VAL A 344 -36.27 -8.16 0.05
C VAL A 344 -36.12 -9.31 1.04
N GLY A 345 -37.24 -9.77 1.61
CA GLY A 345 -37.28 -10.87 2.59
C GLY A 345 -37.12 -10.43 4.04
N ARG A 346 -37.88 -11.05 4.95
CA ARG A 346 -37.87 -10.69 6.38
C ARG A 346 -36.69 -11.31 7.14
N ILE A 347 -36.27 -12.53 6.78
CA ILE A 347 -35.31 -13.34 7.56
C ILE A 347 -34.14 -13.89 6.72
N ASN A 348 -34.39 -14.75 5.72
CA ASN A 348 -33.34 -15.35 4.89
C ASN A 348 -33.79 -15.42 3.42
N ALA A 349 -33.32 -14.48 2.59
CA ALA A 349 -33.74 -14.36 1.19
C ALA A 349 -33.51 -15.63 0.36
N TRP A 350 -32.43 -16.38 0.63
CA TRP A 350 -32.12 -17.62 -0.07
C TRP A 350 -33.06 -18.77 0.30
N ARG A 351 -33.44 -18.86 1.58
CA ARG A 351 -34.49 -19.79 2.03
C ARG A 351 -35.82 -19.44 1.37
N GLU A 352 -36.19 -18.16 1.35
CA GLU A 352 -37.44 -17.74 0.73
C GLU A 352 -37.45 -18.10 -0.76
N GLU A 353 -36.38 -17.79 -1.51
CA GLU A 353 -36.27 -18.14 -2.94
C GLU A 353 -36.32 -19.66 -3.15
N TYR A 354 -35.68 -20.43 -2.28
CA TYR A 354 -35.72 -21.90 -2.33
C TYR A 354 -37.12 -22.45 -2.10
N LEU A 355 -37.82 -21.98 -1.07
CA LEU A 355 -39.19 -22.40 -0.76
C LEU A 355 -40.15 -21.98 -1.88
N ASP A 356 -40.00 -20.78 -2.43
CA ASP A 356 -40.80 -20.28 -3.56
C ASP A 356 -40.60 -21.14 -4.82
N LYS A 357 -39.38 -21.65 -5.06
CA LYS A 357 -39.11 -22.57 -6.18
C LYS A 357 -39.59 -24.00 -5.93
N ARG A 358 -39.57 -24.47 -4.68
CA ARG A 358 -39.86 -25.87 -4.33
C ARG A 358 -41.33 -26.12 -4.02
N ASP A 359 -41.88 -25.38 -3.06
CA ASP A 359 -43.28 -25.43 -2.64
C ASP A 359 -43.64 -24.16 -1.85
N PRO A 360 -44.24 -23.16 -2.50
CA PRO A 360 -44.68 -21.93 -1.84
C PRO A 360 -45.66 -22.16 -0.69
N SER A 361 -46.39 -23.28 -0.68
CA SER A 361 -47.38 -23.58 0.37
C SER A 361 -46.73 -23.86 1.73
N MET A 362 -45.44 -24.22 1.75
CA MET A 362 -44.66 -24.35 2.98
C MET A 362 -44.57 -23.04 3.78
N ARG A 363 -44.86 -21.90 3.14
CA ARG A 363 -44.88 -20.58 3.78
C ARG A 363 -46.23 -20.23 4.40
N LYS A 364 -47.24 -21.10 4.29
CA LYS A 364 -48.58 -20.86 4.85
C LYS A 364 -48.48 -20.72 6.38
N ASN A 365 -48.77 -19.53 6.89
CA ASN A 365 -48.68 -19.12 8.30
C ASN A 365 -47.24 -18.91 8.84
N GLU A 366 -46.22 -18.74 7.99
CA GLU A 366 -44.92 -18.21 8.43
C GLU A 366 -45.02 -16.68 8.62
N TYR A 367 -44.73 -16.21 9.84
CA TYR A 367 -44.61 -14.80 10.31
C TYR A 367 -45.61 -13.75 9.77
#